data_AF-A0A924QX72-F1
#
_entry.id   AF-A0A924QX72-F1
#
_cell.length_a   1.000
_cell.length_b   1.000
_cell.length_c   1.000
_cell.angle_alpha   90.00
_cell.angle_beta   90.00
_cell.angle_gamma   90.00
#
_symmetry.space_group_name_H-M   'P 1'
#
loop_
_entity.id
_entity.type
_entity.pdbx_description
1 polymer ?
#
loop_
_entity_poly.entity_id
_entity_poly.type
_entity_poly.pdbx_seq_one_letter_code
_entity_poly.pdbx_strand_id
1 'polypeptide(L)'
;MLINYVKNIFYLVVGIGLSVGLSPVHAGAYEDFFQAIKADNAATVQSLLAQGFDPNAVDQKGQPALYLGLRDGSFKVCAALLDHPQTRIDQP
;
A
#
# COMPACT_ATOMS: atom_id res chain seq x y z
N MET A 1 46.42 -7.85 12.36
CA MET A 1 45.82 -6.51 12.63
C MET A 1 45.24 -5.84 11.38
N LEU A 2 45.84 -5.94 10.18
CA LEU A 2 45.33 -5.33 8.92
C LEU A 2 43.96 -5.88 8.43
N ILE A 3 43.66 -7.14 8.67
CA ILE A 3 42.43 -7.83 8.16
C ILE A 3 41.13 -7.23 8.75
N ASN A 4 41.18 -6.75 9.99
CA ASN A 4 40.00 -6.16 10.65
C ASN A 4 39.67 -4.76 10.11
N TYR A 5 40.66 -4.05 9.55
CA TYR A 5 40.50 -2.70 9.02
C TYR A 5 39.81 -2.70 7.65
N VAL A 6 40.12 -3.69 6.81
CA VAL A 6 39.46 -3.91 5.51
C VAL A 6 37.99 -4.28 5.70
N LYS A 7 37.69 -5.09 6.72
CA LYS A 7 36.33 -5.47 7.09
C LYS A 7 35.51 -4.24 7.52
N ASN A 8 36.10 -3.31 8.28
CA ASN A 8 35.46 -2.07 8.71
C ASN A 8 35.21 -1.08 7.54
N ILE A 9 36.14 -0.98 6.59
CA ILE A 9 35.94 -0.22 5.34
C ILE A 9 34.78 -0.79 4.52
N PHE A 10 34.65 -2.11 4.47
CA PHE A 10 33.52 -2.76 3.79
C PHE A 10 32.17 -2.41 4.44
N TYR A 11 32.11 -2.37 5.79
CA TYR A 11 30.92 -1.91 6.51
C TYR A 11 30.58 -0.44 6.25
N LEU A 12 31.57 0.43 6.03
CA LEU A 12 31.31 1.85 5.72
C LEU A 12 30.77 2.05 4.31
N VAL A 13 31.20 1.27 3.31
CA VAL A 13 30.65 1.32 1.95
C VAL A 13 29.22 0.78 1.91
N VAL A 14 28.92 -0.28 2.67
CA VAL A 14 27.54 -0.80 2.81
C VAL A 14 26.64 0.20 3.55
N GLY A 15 27.17 0.96 4.51
CA GLY A 15 26.43 2.01 5.22
C GLY A 15 26.06 3.23 4.37
N ILE A 16 26.84 3.54 3.33
CA ILE A 16 26.57 4.68 2.42
C ILE A 16 25.67 4.26 1.25
N GLY A 17 25.68 2.98 0.85
CA GLY A 17 24.72 2.43 -0.12
C GLY A 17 23.28 2.29 0.42
N LEU A 18 23.08 2.41 1.73
CA LEU A 18 21.78 2.29 2.41
C LEU A 18 21.09 3.65 2.67
N SER A 19 21.53 4.74 2.05
CA SER A 19 20.88 6.06 2.19
C SER A 19 20.19 6.59 0.94
N VAL A 20 20.20 5.82 -0.17
CA VAL A 20 19.52 6.18 -1.43
C VAL A 20 18.58 5.04 -1.84
N GLY A 21 17.54 4.81 -1.03
CA GLY A 21 16.53 3.80 -1.32
C GLY A 21 15.20 4.01 -0.61
N LEU A 22 15.00 5.13 0.08
CA LEU A 22 13.69 5.53 0.60
C LEU A 22 12.92 6.20 -0.53
N SER A 23 12.44 5.41 -1.49
CA SER A 23 11.35 5.87 -2.34
C SER A 23 10.10 5.96 -1.45
N PRO A 24 9.52 7.14 -1.18
CA PRO A 24 8.25 7.26 -0.47
C PRO A 24 7.07 6.89 -1.39
N VAL A 25 7.28 5.98 -2.34
CA VAL A 25 6.34 5.75 -3.45
C VAL A 25 5.02 5.14 -2.97
N HIS A 26 4.98 4.53 -1.79
CA HIS A 26 3.77 3.87 -1.29
C HIS A 26 2.96 4.72 -0.29
N ALA A 27 3.51 5.81 0.25
CA ALA A 27 2.77 6.64 1.20
C ALA A 27 1.61 7.39 0.52
N GLY A 28 1.84 7.92 -0.69
CA GLY A 28 0.81 8.61 -1.47
C GLY A 28 -0.30 7.67 -1.92
N ALA A 29 0.04 6.55 -2.54
CA ALA A 29 -0.95 5.59 -3.06
C ALA A 29 -1.88 5.03 -1.98
N TYR A 30 -1.36 4.76 -0.78
CA TYR A 30 -2.18 4.32 0.34
C TYR A 30 -3.18 5.41 0.76
N GLU A 31 -2.71 6.64 0.94
CA GLU A 31 -3.57 7.73 1.38
C GLU A 31 -4.62 8.09 0.32
N ASP A 32 -4.23 8.11 -0.95
CA ASP A 32 -5.10 8.31 -2.11
C ASP A 32 -6.16 7.21 -2.22
N PHE A 33 -5.78 5.95 -1.96
CA PHE A 33 -6.72 4.81 -1.98
C PHE A 33 -7.83 4.99 -0.94
N PHE A 34 -7.49 5.24 0.33
CA PHE A 34 -8.49 5.40 1.38
C PHE A 34 -9.27 6.71 1.27
N GLN A 35 -8.68 7.78 0.73
CA GLN A 35 -9.45 8.98 0.37
C GLN A 35 -10.44 8.71 -0.77
N ALA A 36 -10.04 7.96 -1.80
CA ALA A 36 -10.92 7.59 -2.89
C ALA A 36 -12.10 6.72 -2.42
N ILE A 37 -11.88 5.82 -1.45
CA ILE A 37 -12.97 5.07 -0.81
C ILE A 37 -13.97 6.02 -0.14
N LYS A 38 -13.50 6.95 0.69
CA LYS A 38 -14.37 7.93 1.37
C LYS A 38 -15.12 8.84 0.41
N ALA A 39 -14.54 9.12 -0.75
CA ALA A 39 -15.14 9.96 -1.79
C ALA A 39 -16.04 9.19 -2.79
N ASP A 40 -16.25 7.88 -2.60
CA ASP A 40 -16.90 6.99 -3.59
C ASP A 40 -16.30 7.10 -5.02
N ASN A 41 -14.99 7.37 -5.09
CA ASN A 41 -14.27 7.55 -6.34
C ASN A 41 -13.73 6.20 -6.85
N ALA A 42 -14.61 5.45 -7.49
CA ALA A 42 -14.28 4.15 -8.08
C ALA A 42 -13.18 4.24 -9.15
N ALA A 43 -13.07 5.34 -9.90
CA ALA A 43 -12.08 5.47 -10.96
C ALA A 43 -10.64 5.49 -10.41
N THR A 44 -10.41 6.24 -9.32
CA THR A 44 -9.11 6.25 -8.65
C THR A 44 -8.80 4.90 -8.02
N VAL A 45 -9.78 4.26 -7.38
CA VAL A 45 -9.60 2.91 -6.81
C VAL A 45 -9.20 1.92 -7.91
N GLN A 46 -9.93 1.86 -9.03
CA GLN A 46 -9.61 0.98 -10.16
C GLN A 46 -8.22 1.24 -10.74
N SER A 47 -7.82 2.51 -10.87
CA SER A 47 -6.48 2.88 -11.34
C SER A 47 -5.39 2.34 -10.41
N LEU A 48 -5.58 2.46 -9.09
CA LEU A 48 -4.64 1.95 -8.09
C LEU A 48 -4.62 0.42 -8.08
N LEU A 49 -5.77 -0.25 -8.18
CA LEU A 49 -5.85 -1.71 -8.32
C LEU A 49 -5.11 -2.20 -9.58
N ALA A 50 -5.29 -1.50 -10.71
CA ALA A 50 -4.59 -1.81 -11.96
C ALA A 50 -3.07 -1.62 -11.86
N GLN A 51 -2.59 -0.77 -10.94
CA GLN A 51 -1.16 -0.61 -10.62
C GLN A 51 -0.64 -1.69 -9.67
N GLY A 52 -1.49 -2.64 -9.25
CA GLY A 52 -1.13 -3.72 -8.33
C GLY A 52 -1.33 -3.37 -6.85
N PHE A 53 -2.09 -2.32 -6.54
CA PHE A 53 -2.49 -2.03 -5.17
C PHE A 53 -3.41 -3.15 -4.64
N ASP A 54 -3.21 -3.57 -3.38
CA ASP A 54 -3.98 -4.67 -2.81
C ASP A 54 -5.44 -4.25 -2.56
N PRO A 55 -6.44 -4.90 -3.19
CA PRO A 55 -7.86 -4.61 -2.93
C PRO A 55 -8.28 -4.95 -1.49
N ASN A 56 -7.52 -5.79 -0.79
CA ASN A 56 -7.76 -6.18 0.60
C ASN A 56 -7.01 -5.30 1.60
N ALA A 57 -6.44 -4.18 1.15
CA ALA A 57 -5.76 -3.25 2.04
C ALA A 57 -6.65 -2.86 3.22
N VAL A 58 -6.02 -2.76 4.39
CA VAL A 58 -6.67 -2.36 5.63
C VAL A 58 -6.28 -0.93 5.99
N ASP A 59 -7.20 -0.17 6.59
CA ASP A 59 -6.86 1.15 7.12
C ASP A 59 -5.96 1.06 8.36
N GLN A 60 -5.64 2.22 8.94
CA GLN A 60 -4.82 2.32 10.16
C GLN A 60 -5.43 1.59 11.38
N LYS A 61 -6.73 1.29 11.35
CA LYS A 61 -7.45 0.56 12.39
C LYS A 61 -7.58 -0.93 12.09
N GLY A 62 -6.98 -1.40 10.99
CA GLY A 62 -7.08 -2.78 10.53
C GLY A 62 -8.41 -3.09 9.84
N GLN A 63 -9.18 -2.08 9.42
CA GLN A 63 -10.48 -2.28 8.77
C GLN A 63 -10.29 -2.49 7.26
N PRO A 64 -10.81 -3.58 6.67
CA PRO A 64 -10.72 -3.80 5.23
C PRO A 64 -11.36 -2.69 4.40
N ALA A 65 -10.76 -2.37 3.25
CA ALA A 65 -11.25 -1.38 2.30
C ALA A 65 -12.73 -1.58 1.91
N LEU A 66 -13.13 -2.84 1.67
CA LEU A 66 -14.51 -3.20 1.32
C LEU A 66 -15.48 -2.90 2.47
N TYR A 67 -15.08 -3.20 3.72
CA TYR A 67 -15.88 -2.87 4.90
C TYR A 67 -16.06 -1.35 5.04
N LEU A 68 -15.00 -0.58 4.82
CA LEU A 68 -15.05 0.88 4.88
C LEU A 68 -15.99 1.46 3.82
N GLY A 69 -15.91 0.97 2.59
CA GLY A 69 -16.82 1.37 1.52
C GLY A 69 -18.28 1.09 1.85
N LEU A 70 -18.57 -0.09 2.43
CA LEU A 70 -19.93 -0.43 2.85
C LEU A 70 -20.43 0.45 4.00
N ARG A 71 -19.56 0.74 4.98
CA ARG A 71 -19.90 1.58 6.13
C ARG A 71 -20.19 3.03 5.72
N ASP A 72 -19.39 3.59 4.82
CA ASP A 72 -19.53 4.98 4.35
C ASP A 72 -20.55 5.14 3.21
N GLY A 73 -21.09 4.04 2.66
CA GLY A 73 -22.06 4.08 1.55
C GLY A 73 -21.43 4.28 0.17
N SER A 74 -20.14 4.00 0.03
CA SER A 74 -19.37 4.10 -1.21
C SER A 74 -19.60 2.90 -2.12
N PHE A 75 -20.82 2.77 -2.64
CA PHE A 75 -21.25 1.60 -3.40
C PHE A 75 -20.49 1.41 -4.72
N LYS A 76 -20.05 2.48 -5.38
CA LYS A 76 -19.29 2.36 -6.64
C LYS A 76 -17.92 1.78 -6.38
N VAL A 77 -17.29 2.23 -5.29
CA VAL A 77 -16.02 1.66 -4.83
C VAL A 77 -16.20 0.20 -4.40
N CYS A 78 -17.27 -0.12 -3.68
CA CYS A 78 -17.57 -1.52 -3.33
C CYS A 78 -17.71 -2.39 -4.59
N ALA A 79 -18.42 -1.92 -5.60
CA ALA A 79 -18.54 -2.63 -6.88
C ALA A 79 -17.17 -2.81 -7.55
N ALA A 80 -16.32 -1.77 -7.57
CA ALA A 80 -14.98 -1.85 -8.14
C ALA A 80 -14.07 -2.84 -7.39
N LEU A 81 -14.16 -2.89 -6.06
CA LEU A 81 -13.43 -3.86 -5.25
C LEU A 81 -13.96 -5.28 -5.51
N LEU A 82 -15.28 -5.48 -5.51
CA LEU A 82 -15.90 -6.79 -5.73
C LEU A 82 -15.67 -7.36 -7.14
N ASP A 83 -15.49 -6.49 -8.14
CA ASP A 83 -15.12 -6.89 -9.51
C ASP A 83 -13.69 -7.45 -9.57
N HIS A 84 -12.83 -7.10 -8.60
CA HIS A 84 -11.46 -7.56 -8.57
C HIS A 84 -11.35 -9.00 -8.02
N PRO A 85 -10.70 -9.93 -8.74
CA PRO A 85 -10.72 -11.37 -8.42
C PRO A 85 -10.02 -11.74 -7.11
N GLN A 86 -9.14 -10.87 -6.62
CA GLN A 86 -8.40 -11.09 -5.36
C GLN A 86 -9.14 -10.55 -4.13
N THR A 87 -10.30 -9.95 -4.30
CA THR A 87 -11.07 -9.37 -3.19
C THR A 87 -11.67 -10.47 -2.33
N ARG A 88 -11.35 -10.44 -1.04
CA ARG A 88 -11.87 -11.36 -0.04
C ARG A 88 -13.09 -10.75 0.63
N ILE A 89 -14.22 -11.43 0.50
CA ILE A 89 -15.52 -11.06 1.08
C ILE A 89 -15.75 -11.70 2.45
N ASP A 90 -14.92 -12.66 2.82
CA ASP A 90 -15.06 -13.59 3.94
C ASP A 90 -14.11 -13.29 5.11
N GLN A 91 -13.48 -12.11 5.12
CA GLN A 91 -12.65 -11.69 6.25
C GLN A 91 -13.54 -11.32 7.46
N PRO A 92 -13.22 -11.83 8.66
CA PRO A 92 -13.99 -11.59 9.89
C PRO A 92 -13.92 -10.14 10.39
#